data_AF-A0A7K1T7I9-F1
#
_entry.id   AF-A0A7K1T7I9-F1
#
_cell.length_a   1.000
_cell.length_b   1.000
_cell.length_c   1.000
_cell.angle_alpha   90.00
_cell.angle_beta   90.00
_cell.angle_gamma   90.00
#
_symmetry.space_group_name_H-M   'P 1'
#
loop_
_entity.id
_entity.type
_entity.pdbx_description
1 polymer ?
#
loop_
_entity_poly.entity_id
_entity_poly.type
_entity_poly.pdbx_seq_one_letter_code
_entity_poly.pdbx_strand_id
1 'polypeptide(L)'
;MECEVKRGHRRLVFAAVCLAMLAVAALTATLLGCSPSQPTADTGSGTAAEQNVGEASSDDAAAGQPVNWTMESDCVTCHTAEAESATDSACPQGTAHEAQGVTCVTCHTDEAVLAEVHDGIAMGDKPATKATVVTVDEATCIACHGEMSEVAALTADSTALTDDKGTTVNPHERPAGEKHDENPTTCTDCHNNHSKDLPKDAMKYCAQCHHRGTFECGTCHELRER
;
A
#
# COMPACT_ATOMS: atom_id res chain seq x y z
N MET A 1 9.04 14.55 -52.53
CA MET A 1 10.44 14.61 -52.04
C MET A 1 10.55 14.75 -50.51
N GLU A 2 9.49 15.16 -49.80
CA GLU A 2 9.53 15.37 -48.33
C GLU A 2 9.38 14.09 -47.48
N CYS A 3 8.91 12.97 -48.07
CA CYS A 3 8.72 11.71 -47.35
C CYS A 3 10.00 10.89 -47.14
N GLU A 4 11.00 11.02 -48.03
CA GLU A 4 12.24 10.23 -47.95
C GLU A 4 13.22 10.80 -46.91
N VAL A 5 13.27 12.13 -46.77
CA VAL A 5 14.14 12.83 -45.81
C VAL A 5 13.77 12.45 -44.36
N LYS A 6 12.47 12.39 -44.04
CA LYS A 6 11.96 12.03 -42.70
C LYS A 6 12.27 10.58 -42.32
N ARG A 7 12.36 9.67 -43.31
CA ARG A 7 12.68 8.25 -43.11
C ARG A 7 14.18 8.03 -42.88
N GLY A 8 15.04 8.80 -43.55
CA GLY A 8 16.48 8.80 -43.32
C GLY A 8 16.85 9.31 -41.92
N HIS A 9 16.24 10.40 -41.48
CA HIS A 9 16.49 10.99 -40.16
C HIS A 9 16.09 10.04 -39.02
N ARG A 10 14.94 9.37 -39.14
CA ARG A 10 14.49 8.37 -38.14
C ARG A 10 15.40 7.16 -38.04
N ARG A 11 15.99 6.71 -39.15
CA ARG A 11 16.94 5.58 -39.17
C ARG A 11 18.30 5.95 -38.56
N LEU A 12 18.77 7.18 -38.80
CA LEU A 12 20.01 7.71 -38.20
C LEU A 12 19.87 7.90 -36.68
N VAL A 13 18.73 8.41 -36.22
CA VAL A 13 18.46 8.56 -34.77
C VAL A 13 18.34 7.19 -34.08
N PHE A 14 17.66 6.21 -34.70
CA PHE A 14 17.57 4.86 -34.15
C PHE A 14 18.95 4.17 -34.06
N ALA A 15 19.79 4.31 -35.09
CA ALA A 15 21.14 3.74 -35.08
C ALA A 15 22.04 4.38 -34.00
N ALA A 16 21.92 5.69 -33.79
CA ALA A 16 22.67 6.40 -32.75
C ALA A 16 22.25 5.99 -31.33
N VAL A 17 20.95 5.79 -31.08
CA VAL A 17 20.43 5.33 -29.78
C VAL A 17 20.84 3.88 -29.48
N CYS A 18 20.82 2.99 -30.47
CA CYS A 18 21.28 1.62 -30.29
C CYS A 18 22.79 1.52 -30.01
N LEU A 19 23.61 2.35 -30.66
CA LEU A 19 25.05 2.43 -30.40
C LEU A 19 25.36 2.98 -29.00
N ALA A 20 24.59 3.96 -28.52
CA ALA A 20 24.74 4.51 -27.17
C ALA A 20 24.38 3.47 -26.09
N MET A 21 23.34 2.66 -26.28
CA MET A 21 22.95 1.62 -25.32
C MET A 21 23.96 0.46 -25.24
N LEU A 22 24.61 0.09 -26.35
CA LEU A 22 25.68 -0.91 -26.36
C LEU A 22 26.96 -0.42 -25.65
N ALA A 23 27.24 0.89 -25.68
CA ALA A 23 28.38 1.48 -24.98
C ALA A 23 28.18 1.52 -23.45
N VAL A 24 26.94 1.71 -22.97
CA VAL A 24 26.63 1.73 -21.53
C VAL A 24 26.67 0.33 -20.91
N ALA A 25 26.24 -0.71 -21.63
CA ALA A 25 26.31 -2.09 -21.16
C ALA A 25 27.74 -2.65 -21.04
N ALA A 26 28.70 -2.08 -21.78
CA ALA A 26 30.11 -2.46 -21.70
C ALA A 26 30.84 -1.86 -20.49
N LEU A 27 30.27 -0.84 -19.83
CA LEU A 27 30.90 -0.12 -18.71
C LEU A 27 30.54 -0.68 -17.33
N THR A 28 29.59 -1.62 -17.22
CA THR A 28 29.15 -2.20 -15.93
C THR A 28 29.74 -3.57 -15.61
N ALA A 29 30.73 -4.06 -16.39
CA ALA A 29 31.29 -5.41 -16.26
C ALA A 29 32.69 -5.48 -15.60
N THR A 30 33.05 -4.54 -14.73
CA THR A 30 34.37 -4.54 -14.04
C THR A 30 34.30 -4.26 -12.55
N LEU A 31 33.49 -5.03 -11.80
CA LEU A 31 33.64 -5.19 -10.35
C LEU A 31 33.41 -6.66 -9.96
N LEU A 32 34.33 -7.54 -10.37
CA LEU A 32 34.54 -8.84 -9.72
C LEU A 32 35.36 -8.59 -8.45
N GLY A 33 34.65 -8.33 -7.34
CA GLY A 33 35.21 -8.20 -6.00
C GLY A 33 35.52 -9.56 -5.39
N CYS A 34 36.69 -9.64 -4.76
CA CYS A 34 37.33 -10.81 -4.16
C CYS A 34 36.48 -11.52 -3.09
N SER A 35 36.50 -12.86 -3.14
CA SER A 35 36.00 -13.75 -2.07
C SER A 35 37.19 -14.27 -1.24
N PRO A 36 37.19 -14.17 0.09
CA PRO A 36 38.20 -14.83 0.91
C PRO A 36 37.69 -16.12 1.57
N SER A 37 38.50 -17.16 1.39
CA SER A 37 38.80 -18.27 2.32
C SER A 37 37.80 -19.43 2.45
N GLN A 38 38.09 -20.52 1.71
CA GLN A 38 37.91 -21.89 2.24
C GLN A 38 39.14 -22.28 3.08
N PRO A 39 38.96 -22.99 4.21
CA PRO A 39 39.99 -23.88 4.73
C PRO A 39 39.93 -25.24 4.02
N THR A 40 41.13 -25.78 3.83
CA THR A 40 41.47 -27.10 3.30
C THR A 40 40.84 -28.25 4.08
N ALA A 41 40.35 -29.27 3.37
CA ALA A 41 40.12 -30.59 3.92
C ALA A 41 41.41 -31.41 3.86
N ASP A 42 41.82 -32.06 4.96
CA ASP A 42 42.35 -33.42 4.88
C ASP A 42 42.22 -34.20 6.20
N THR A 43 41.35 -35.23 6.13
CA THR A 43 41.43 -36.60 6.65
C THR A 43 41.71 -36.92 8.14
N GLY A 44 40.74 -37.57 8.79
CA GLY A 44 41.01 -38.41 9.98
C GLY A 44 39.83 -38.87 10.85
N SER A 45 39.02 -39.82 10.36
CA SER A 45 38.39 -40.94 11.11
C SER A 45 37.80 -40.71 12.52
N GLY A 46 36.47 -40.83 12.65
CA GLY A 46 35.87 -41.52 13.82
C GLY A 46 34.60 -40.93 14.44
N THR A 47 33.51 -41.69 14.29
CA THR A 47 32.29 -41.77 15.14
C THR A 47 31.20 -40.70 14.97
N ALA A 48 30.00 -41.21 14.68
CA ALA A 48 28.78 -40.49 14.44
C ALA A 48 28.19 -39.89 15.73
N ALA A 49 27.93 -38.58 15.69
CA ALA A 49 26.89 -37.92 16.47
C ALA A 49 26.33 -36.81 15.58
N GLU A 50 25.05 -36.94 15.24
CA GLU A 50 24.30 -35.99 14.40
C GLU A 50 24.13 -34.69 15.18
N GLN A 51 25.02 -33.71 14.91
CA GLN A 51 24.85 -32.34 15.34
C GLN A 51 24.09 -31.60 14.24
N ASN A 52 22.78 -31.51 14.42
CA ASN A 52 21.98 -30.49 13.76
C ASN A 52 22.44 -29.14 14.32
N VAL A 53 23.46 -28.56 13.70
CA VAL A 53 23.84 -27.16 13.94
C VAL A 53 22.78 -26.34 13.21
N GLY A 54 21.65 -26.16 13.88
CA GLY A 54 20.73 -25.09 13.54
C GLY A 54 21.53 -23.80 13.65
N GLU A 55 21.71 -23.14 12.51
CA GLU A 55 22.10 -21.75 12.47
C GLU A 55 20.98 -21.01 13.23
N ALA A 56 21.22 -20.74 14.51
CA ALA A 56 20.33 -19.92 15.31
C ALA A 56 20.42 -18.52 14.74
N SER A 57 19.52 -18.20 13.81
CA SER A 57 19.14 -16.83 13.56
C SER A 57 18.78 -16.22 14.91
N SER A 58 19.43 -15.11 15.23
CA SER A 58 19.20 -14.29 16.42
C SER A 58 17.76 -13.73 16.52
N ASP A 59 16.88 -14.05 15.57
CA ASP A 59 15.47 -13.68 15.53
C ASP A 59 14.59 -14.53 16.48
N ASP A 60 15.07 -15.68 16.95
CA ASP A 60 14.26 -16.61 17.76
C ASP A 60 14.41 -16.42 19.28
N ALA A 61 15.39 -15.64 19.74
CA ALA A 61 15.69 -15.52 21.18
C ALA A 61 14.59 -14.80 21.98
N ALA A 62 13.75 -14.01 21.30
CA ALA A 62 12.66 -13.25 21.91
C ALA A 62 11.27 -13.84 21.64
N ALA A 63 11.16 -14.89 20.81
CA ALA A 63 9.88 -15.47 20.44
C ALA A 63 9.10 -15.96 21.68
N GLY A 64 7.82 -15.64 21.75
CA GLY A 64 6.93 -16.01 22.86
C GLY A 64 7.07 -15.15 24.12
N GLN A 65 7.95 -14.14 24.15
CA GLN A 65 7.97 -13.17 25.25
C GLN A 65 6.74 -12.25 25.17
N PRO A 66 6.09 -11.93 26.30
CA PRO A 66 4.94 -11.03 26.29
C PRO A 66 5.34 -9.63 25.83
N VAL A 67 4.53 -9.03 24.97
CA VAL A 67 4.68 -7.64 24.54
C VAL A 67 4.02 -6.74 25.57
N ASN A 68 4.78 -5.79 26.13
CA ASN A 68 4.21 -4.72 26.95
C ASN A 68 3.95 -3.51 26.08
N TRP A 69 2.81 -3.54 25.36
CA TRP A 69 2.45 -2.51 24.40
C TRP A 69 2.13 -1.15 25.06
N THR A 70 2.55 -0.08 24.39
CA THR A 70 2.21 1.32 24.69
C THR A 70 2.12 2.10 23.37
N MET A 71 1.62 3.34 23.40
CA MET A 71 1.56 4.23 22.23
C MET A 71 2.93 4.56 21.63
N GLU A 72 4.01 4.42 22.41
CA GLU A 72 5.40 4.63 21.97
C GLU A 72 6.07 3.35 21.46
N SER A 73 5.36 2.22 21.44
CA SER A 73 5.91 0.96 20.96
C SER A 73 6.26 1.04 19.47
N ASP A 74 7.38 0.40 19.10
CA ASP A 74 7.79 0.32 17.71
C ASP A 74 6.88 -0.64 16.93
N CYS A 75 5.87 -0.04 16.29
CA CYS A 75 4.82 -0.73 15.53
C CYS A 75 5.42 -1.59 14.40
N VAL A 76 6.56 -1.18 13.83
CA VAL A 76 7.22 -1.84 12.69
C VAL A 76 7.69 -3.24 13.03
N THR A 77 7.92 -3.51 14.32
CA THR A 77 8.30 -4.84 14.83
C THR A 77 7.32 -5.94 14.41
N CYS A 78 6.01 -5.63 14.35
CA CYS A 78 4.97 -6.59 13.97
C CYS A 78 4.22 -6.19 12.69
N HIS A 79 4.02 -4.89 12.46
CA HIS A 79 3.28 -4.33 11.32
C HIS A 79 4.19 -3.98 10.14
N THR A 80 4.96 -4.96 9.68
CA THR A 80 5.94 -4.76 8.61
C THR A 80 5.30 -4.39 7.27
N ALA A 81 4.14 -4.96 6.94
CA ALA A 81 3.43 -4.67 5.70
C ALA A 81 2.94 -3.21 5.63
N GLU A 82 2.39 -2.70 6.73
CA GLU A 82 1.99 -1.29 6.84
C GLU A 82 3.21 -0.37 6.84
N ALA A 83 4.30 -0.74 7.52
CA ALA A 83 5.54 0.03 7.51
C ALA A 83 6.19 0.09 6.11
N GLU A 84 6.18 -1.00 5.36
CA GLU A 84 6.69 -1.04 3.98
C GLU A 84 5.94 -0.06 3.07
N SER A 85 4.66 0.19 3.33
CA SER A 85 3.84 1.14 2.55
C SER A 85 4.38 2.57 2.57
N ALA A 86 5.11 2.97 3.62
CA ALA A 86 5.71 4.30 3.77
C ALA A 86 6.82 4.57 2.73
N THR A 87 7.40 3.52 2.16
CA THR A 87 8.50 3.63 1.19
C THR A 87 8.18 2.97 -0.16
N ASP A 88 7.03 2.30 -0.27
CA ASP A 88 6.58 1.68 -1.50
C ASP A 88 5.89 2.73 -2.39
N SER A 89 6.52 3.05 -3.52
CA SER A 89 5.93 3.98 -4.51
C SER A 89 4.62 3.49 -5.12
N ALA A 90 4.30 2.18 -5.03
CA ALA A 90 2.99 1.65 -5.36
C ALA A 90 1.92 2.01 -4.32
N CYS A 91 2.31 2.43 -3.11
CA CYS A 91 1.43 2.95 -2.07
C CYS A 91 1.57 4.48 -1.94
N PRO A 92 0.88 5.26 -2.80
CA PRO A 92 1.09 6.70 -2.87
C PRO A 92 0.68 7.43 -1.58
N GLN A 93 -0.35 6.95 -0.87
CA GLN A 93 -0.80 7.57 0.38
C GLN A 93 0.21 7.35 1.51
N GLY A 94 0.71 6.11 1.69
CA GLY A 94 1.76 5.80 2.66
C GLY A 94 3.01 6.65 2.42
N THR A 95 3.50 6.69 1.18
CA THR A 95 4.67 7.51 0.81
C THR A 95 4.43 9.01 1.04
N ALA A 96 3.24 9.53 0.72
CA ALA A 96 2.92 10.95 0.89
C ALA A 96 2.86 11.36 2.37
N HIS A 97 2.31 10.50 3.24
CA HIS A 97 2.25 10.75 4.67
C HIS A 97 3.62 10.63 5.34
N GLU A 98 4.43 9.64 4.96
CA GLU A 98 5.82 9.52 5.42
C GLU A 98 6.64 10.78 5.09
N ALA A 99 6.49 11.31 3.87
CA ALA A 99 7.17 12.53 3.45
C ALA A 99 6.82 13.77 4.29
N GLN A 100 5.68 13.75 4.99
CA GLN A 100 5.23 14.80 5.91
C GLN A 100 5.57 14.50 7.38
N GLY A 101 6.27 13.40 7.65
CA GLY A 101 6.62 12.97 9.01
C GLY A 101 5.43 12.45 9.83
N VAL A 102 4.36 12.01 9.16
CA VAL A 102 3.21 11.37 9.82
C VAL A 102 3.63 10.00 10.33
N THR A 103 3.36 9.71 11.60
CA THR A 103 3.69 8.42 12.24
C THR A 103 2.44 7.57 12.47
N CYS A 104 2.60 6.30 12.83
CA CYS A 104 1.49 5.36 13.04
C CYS A 104 0.41 5.91 13.97
N VAL A 105 0.82 6.46 15.12
CA VAL A 105 -0.08 7.02 16.14
C VAL A 105 -0.62 8.41 15.80
N THR A 106 -0.22 8.99 14.66
CA THR A 106 -0.86 10.21 14.15
C THR A 106 -2.28 9.90 13.68
N CYS A 107 -2.51 8.72 13.09
CA CYS A 107 -3.83 8.26 12.63
C CYS A 107 -4.48 7.26 13.59
N HIS A 108 -3.69 6.35 14.17
CA HIS A 108 -4.17 5.36 15.14
C HIS A 108 -4.10 5.94 16.55
N THR A 109 -5.12 6.70 16.93
CA THR A 109 -5.10 7.56 18.13
C THR A 109 -5.86 6.97 19.33
N ASP A 110 -6.74 5.99 19.11
CA ASP A 110 -7.53 5.38 20.18
C ASP A 110 -6.69 4.39 21.02
N GLU A 111 -6.02 4.93 22.04
CA GLU A 111 -5.19 4.15 22.96
C GLU A 111 -5.95 3.03 23.67
N ALA A 112 -7.24 3.22 23.99
CA ALA A 112 -8.02 2.22 24.72
C ALA A 112 -8.31 1.01 23.83
N VAL A 113 -8.76 1.24 22.59
CA VAL A 113 -8.97 0.18 21.61
C VAL A 113 -7.65 -0.48 21.23
N LEU A 114 -6.58 0.30 21.05
CA LEU A 114 -5.26 -0.24 20.76
C LEU A 114 -4.74 -1.10 21.92
N ALA A 115 -4.91 -0.70 23.18
CA ALA A 115 -4.52 -1.51 24.34
C ALA A 115 -5.29 -2.84 24.38
N GLU A 116 -6.58 -2.84 24.06
CA GLU A 116 -7.40 -4.06 23.99
C GLU A 116 -6.90 -5.04 22.92
N VAL A 117 -6.61 -4.55 21.70
CA VAL A 117 -6.17 -5.44 20.61
C VAL A 117 -4.73 -5.94 20.77
N HIS A 118 -3.91 -5.26 21.59
CA HIS A 118 -2.54 -5.68 21.90
C HIS A 118 -2.44 -6.46 23.22
N ASP A 119 -3.54 -6.64 23.95
CA ASP A 119 -3.53 -7.44 25.18
C ASP A 119 -3.21 -8.91 24.89
N GLY A 120 -2.29 -9.47 25.67
CA GLY A 120 -1.89 -10.88 25.56
C GLY A 120 -1.06 -11.25 24.32
N ILE A 121 -0.63 -10.29 23.50
CA ILE A 121 0.24 -10.53 22.34
C ILE A 121 1.65 -10.89 22.80
N ALA A 122 2.25 -11.88 22.15
CA ALA A 122 3.64 -12.28 22.34
C ALA A 122 4.50 -11.97 21.10
N MET A 123 5.80 -11.77 21.32
CA MET A 123 6.76 -11.58 20.24
C MET A 123 6.74 -12.78 19.28
N GLY A 124 6.68 -12.49 17.99
CA GLY A 124 6.56 -13.51 16.94
C GLY A 124 5.12 -13.88 16.58
N ASP A 125 4.12 -13.39 17.33
CA ASP A 125 2.73 -13.46 16.90
C ASP A 125 2.53 -12.63 15.63
N LYS A 126 1.67 -13.11 14.74
CA LYS A 126 1.33 -12.39 13.53
C LYS A 126 0.19 -11.41 13.82
N PRO A 127 0.30 -10.14 13.38
CA PRO A 127 -0.85 -9.24 13.45
C PRO A 127 -2.01 -9.82 12.66
N ALA A 128 -3.23 -9.43 13.04
CA ALA A 128 -4.41 -9.77 12.26
C ALA A 128 -4.21 -9.31 10.80
N THR A 129 -4.52 -10.19 9.85
CA THR A 129 -4.30 -9.94 8.41
C THR A 129 -5.18 -8.84 7.82
N LYS A 130 -6.08 -8.26 8.62
CA LYS A 130 -6.91 -7.13 8.24
C LYS A 130 -6.83 -6.08 9.34
N ALA A 131 -6.16 -4.97 9.07
CA ALA A 131 -6.23 -3.79 9.90
C ALA A 131 -7.70 -3.37 10.02
N THR A 132 -8.23 -3.35 11.24
CA THR A 132 -9.53 -2.75 11.49
C THR A 132 -9.34 -1.25 11.56
N VAL A 133 -9.89 -0.51 10.60
CA VAL A 133 -9.87 0.97 10.55
C VAL A 133 -10.60 1.64 11.73
N VAL A 134 -11.16 0.84 12.65
CA VAL A 134 -11.93 1.27 13.84
C VAL A 134 -11.14 2.22 14.75
N THR A 135 -9.81 2.21 14.70
CA THR A 135 -8.96 3.07 15.54
C THR A 135 -8.66 4.44 14.91
N VAL A 136 -9.15 4.71 13.69
CA VAL A 136 -8.89 5.97 12.98
C VAL A 136 -10.15 6.82 13.01
N ASP A 137 -10.12 7.89 13.81
CA ASP A 137 -11.22 8.85 13.89
C ASP A 137 -11.21 9.80 12.67
N GLU A 138 -12.38 10.12 12.14
CA GLU A 138 -12.54 11.01 10.99
C GLU A 138 -11.98 12.42 11.26
N ALA A 139 -12.10 12.92 12.50
CA ALA A 139 -11.55 14.22 12.89
C ALA A 139 -10.02 14.28 12.74
N THR A 140 -9.33 13.14 12.85
CA THR A 140 -7.88 13.06 12.60
C THR A 140 -7.55 13.34 11.14
N CYS A 141 -8.37 12.85 10.19
CA CYS A 141 -8.21 13.17 8.79
C CYS A 141 -8.50 14.65 8.52
N ILE A 142 -9.60 15.17 9.06
CA ILE A 142 -10.07 16.55 8.87
C ILE A 142 -9.03 17.56 9.36
N ALA A 143 -8.33 17.29 10.47
CA ALA A 143 -7.33 18.18 11.04
C ALA A 143 -6.21 18.57 10.04
N CYS A 144 -5.91 17.72 9.05
CA CYS A 144 -4.89 17.96 8.03
C CYS A 144 -5.47 18.15 6.62
N HIS A 145 -6.56 17.45 6.28
CA HIS A 145 -7.14 17.44 4.93
C HIS A 145 -8.29 18.43 4.74
N GLY A 146 -8.83 18.98 5.82
CA GLY A 146 -9.98 19.87 5.79
C GLY A 146 -11.31 19.14 5.83
N GLU A 147 -12.39 19.93 5.83
CA GLU A 147 -13.76 19.42 5.87
C GLU A 147 -14.16 18.80 4.52
N MET A 148 -15.16 17.92 4.54
CA MET A 148 -15.62 17.20 3.33
C MET A 148 -15.95 18.16 2.17
N SER A 149 -16.53 19.33 2.45
CA SER A 149 -16.85 20.34 1.43
C SER A 149 -15.60 20.99 0.80
N GLU A 150 -14.52 21.12 1.56
CA GLU A 150 -13.25 21.68 1.07
C GLU A 150 -12.56 20.66 0.17
N VAL A 151 -12.52 19.40 0.61
CA VAL A 151 -11.99 18.28 -0.18
C VAL A 151 -12.81 18.09 -1.45
N ALA A 152 -14.14 18.18 -1.37
CA ALA A 152 -15.04 18.15 -2.53
C ALA A 152 -14.67 19.18 -3.60
N ALA A 153 -14.41 20.43 -3.19
CA ALA A 153 -14.00 21.48 -4.11
C ALA A 153 -12.63 21.18 -4.75
N LEU A 154 -11.67 20.63 -3.98
CA LEU A 154 -10.36 20.24 -4.50
C LEU A 154 -10.44 19.05 -5.47
N THR A 155 -11.44 18.19 -5.34
CA THR A 155 -11.62 17.00 -6.18
C THR A 155 -12.72 17.13 -7.22
N ALA A 156 -13.20 18.34 -7.50
CA ALA A 156 -14.31 18.58 -8.43
C ALA A 156 -14.04 18.04 -9.85
N ASP A 157 -12.78 18.09 -10.30
CA ASP A 157 -12.36 17.60 -11.62
C ASP A 157 -11.80 16.15 -11.58
N SER A 158 -11.91 15.46 -10.44
CA SER A 158 -11.39 14.10 -10.30
C SER A 158 -12.19 13.11 -11.13
N THR A 159 -11.49 12.29 -11.90
CA THR A 159 -12.08 11.20 -12.71
C THR A 159 -11.85 9.82 -12.09
N ALA A 160 -11.31 9.77 -10.86
CA ALA A 160 -10.90 8.52 -10.21
C ALA A 160 -12.04 7.51 -10.05
N LEU A 161 -13.27 7.98 -9.81
CA LEU A 161 -14.47 7.14 -9.83
C LEU A 161 -15.29 7.42 -11.08
N THR A 162 -15.03 6.62 -12.11
CA THR A 162 -15.81 6.60 -13.34
C THR A 162 -16.36 5.19 -13.55
N ASP A 163 -17.66 5.08 -13.81
CA ASP A 163 -18.34 3.81 -14.02
C ASP A 163 -18.13 3.25 -15.44
N ASP A 164 -18.62 2.04 -15.70
CA ASP A 164 -18.46 1.35 -16.99
C ASP A 164 -19.15 2.07 -18.17
N LYS A 165 -20.07 3.01 -17.87
CA LYS A 165 -20.78 3.83 -18.86
C LYS A 165 -20.14 5.21 -19.06
N GLY A 166 -19.04 5.51 -18.35
CA GLY A 166 -18.36 6.80 -18.42
C GLY A 166 -18.96 7.87 -17.50
N THR A 167 -19.83 7.50 -16.56
CA THR A 167 -20.35 8.41 -15.55
C THR A 167 -19.30 8.61 -14.46
N THR A 168 -18.81 9.83 -14.33
CA THR A 168 -17.89 10.22 -13.26
C THR A 168 -18.66 10.79 -12.08
N VAL A 169 -18.27 10.43 -10.86
CA VAL A 169 -18.80 11.00 -9.61
C VAL A 169 -17.67 11.50 -8.72
N ASN A 170 -17.89 12.63 -8.07
CA ASN A 170 -17.03 13.09 -6.98
C ASN A 170 -17.54 12.46 -5.67
N PRO A 171 -16.82 11.50 -5.07
CA PRO A 171 -17.30 10.82 -3.85
C PRO A 171 -17.38 11.77 -2.64
N HIS A 172 -16.61 12.86 -2.65
CA HIS A 172 -16.63 13.89 -1.61
C HIS A 172 -17.79 14.88 -1.77
N GLU A 173 -18.42 14.92 -2.95
CA GLU A 173 -19.65 15.67 -3.23
C GLU A 173 -20.72 14.71 -3.76
N ARG A 174 -21.00 13.66 -2.98
CA ARG A 174 -21.92 12.61 -3.41
C ARG A 174 -23.32 13.18 -3.67
N PRO A 175 -24.02 12.72 -4.73
CA PRO A 175 -25.40 13.12 -4.96
C PRO A 175 -26.29 12.83 -3.75
N ALA A 176 -27.10 13.81 -3.36
CA ALA A 176 -28.06 13.64 -2.27
C ALA A 176 -29.11 12.56 -2.61
N GLY A 177 -29.58 11.84 -1.60
CA GLY A 177 -30.65 10.86 -1.75
C GLY A 177 -30.80 9.97 -0.51
N GLU A 178 -32.02 9.51 -0.24
CA GLU A 178 -32.37 8.77 0.99
C GLU A 178 -31.41 7.61 1.29
N LYS A 179 -31.01 6.84 0.27
CA LYS A 179 -30.06 5.72 0.45
C LYS A 179 -28.62 6.16 0.72
N HIS A 180 -28.22 7.31 0.22
CA HIS A 180 -26.92 7.91 0.56
C HIS A 180 -26.93 8.58 1.93
N ASP A 181 -28.08 9.08 2.38
CA ASP A 181 -28.25 9.68 3.71
C ASP A 181 -28.31 8.61 4.81
N GLU A 182 -28.94 7.46 4.54
CA GLU A 182 -28.94 6.28 5.41
C GLU A 182 -27.55 5.63 5.55
N ASN A 183 -26.66 5.84 4.57
CA ASN A 183 -25.33 5.24 4.50
C ASN A 183 -24.28 6.36 4.32
N PRO A 184 -24.04 7.18 5.36
CA PRO A 184 -22.97 8.16 5.32
C PRO A 184 -21.62 7.44 5.14
N THR A 185 -20.73 8.05 4.36
CA THR A 185 -19.35 7.57 4.21
C THR A 185 -18.44 8.35 5.12
N THR A 186 -17.48 7.67 5.72
CA THR A 186 -16.30 8.31 6.32
C THR A 186 -15.10 8.17 5.39
N CYS A 187 -14.00 8.87 5.69
CA CYS A 187 -12.78 8.82 4.90
C CYS A 187 -12.28 7.38 4.69
N THR A 188 -12.32 6.55 5.73
CA THR A 188 -11.77 5.19 5.73
C THR A 188 -12.62 4.16 4.99
N ASP A 189 -13.86 4.50 4.64
CA ASP A 189 -14.72 3.62 3.83
C ASP A 189 -14.19 3.46 2.40
N CYS A 190 -13.52 4.50 1.90
CA CYS A 190 -12.95 4.55 0.55
C CYS A 190 -11.41 4.61 0.56
N HIS A 191 -10.82 5.29 1.55
CA HIS A 191 -9.37 5.46 1.63
C HIS A 191 -8.72 4.43 2.53
N ASN A 192 -7.92 3.55 1.91
CA ASN A 192 -6.98 2.69 2.61
C ASN A 192 -5.56 3.22 2.39
N ASN A 193 -5.02 3.90 3.40
CA ASN A 193 -3.72 4.58 3.31
C ASN A 193 -2.53 3.64 3.10
N HIS A 194 -2.70 2.34 3.34
CA HIS A 194 -1.69 1.30 3.10
C HIS A 194 -1.96 0.52 1.81
N SER A 195 -2.88 1.00 0.96
CA SER A 195 -3.24 0.33 -0.29
C SER A 195 -2.28 0.62 -1.43
N LYS A 196 -2.06 -0.40 -2.27
CA LYS A 196 -1.38 -0.26 -3.57
C LYS A 196 -2.34 -0.01 -4.73
N ASP A 197 -3.65 -0.02 -4.46
CA ASP A 197 -4.70 0.12 -5.47
C ASP A 197 -5.89 0.89 -4.88
N LEU A 198 -5.63 2.16 -4.55
CA LEU A 198 -6.61 3.06 -3.95
C LEU A 198 -7.89 3.23 -4.79
N PRO A 199 -7.83 3.40 -6.13
CA PRO A 199 -9.05 3.52 -6.93
C PRO A 199 -9.94 2.28 -6.83
N LYS A 200 -9.35 1.09 -6.84
CA LYS A 200 -10.10 -0.15 -6.65
C LYS A 200 -10.69 -0.25 -5.25
N ASP A 201 -9.94 0.13 -4.22
CA ASP A 201 -10.43 0.11 -2.84
C ASP A 201 -11.60 1.09 -2.65
N ALA A 202 -11.49 2.31 -3.17
CA ALA A 202 -12.58 3.28 -3.16
C ALA A 202 -13.82 2.77 -3.92
N MET A 203 -13.63 2.13 -5.07
CA MET A 203 -14.74 1.57 -5.86
C MET A 203 -15.49 0.44 -5.12
N LYS A 204 -14.81 -0.31 -4.24
CA LYS A 204 -15.47 -1.39 -3.47
C LYS A 204 -16.63 -0.86 -2.64
N TYR A 205 -16.51 0.35 -2.08
CA TYR A 205 -17.60 0.96 -1.32
C TYR A 205 -18.83 1.15 -2.20
N CYS A 206 -18.66 1.84 -3.34
CA CYS A 206 -19.73 2.09 -4.29
C CYS A 206 -20.35 0.79 -4.81
N ALA A 207 -19.52 -0.22 -5.08
CA ALA A 207 -19.94 -1.52 -5.59
C ALA A 207 -20.84 -2.31 -4.62
N GLN A 208 -20.95 -1.93 -3.34
CA GLN A 208 -21.91 -2.53 -2.41
C GLN A 208 -23.37 -2.27 -2.84
N CYS A 209 -23.64 -1.12 -3.46
CA CYS A 209 -24.96 -0.76 -3.98
C CYS A 209 -24.97 -0.72 -5.51
N HIS A 210 -23.86 -0.31 -6.13
CA HIS A 210 -23.66 -0.20 -7.58
C HIS A 210 -22.92 -1.41 -8.17
N HIS A 211 -23.25 -2.61 -7.70
CA HIS A 211 -22.55 -3.86 -8.05
C HIS A 211 -22.60 -4.23 -9.56
N ARG A 212 -23.43 -3.55 -10.35
CA ARG A 212 -23.47 -3.68 -11.83
C ARG A 212 -22.45 -2.79 -12.55
N GLY A 213 -21.60 -2.07 -11.82
CA GLY A 213 -20.60 -1.18 -12.40
C GLY A 213 -21.20 0.08 -13.02
N THR A 214 -22.40 0.50 -12.57
CA THR A 214 -23.02 1.74 -13.03
C THR A 214 -23.58 2.57 -11.88
N PHE A 215 -23.33 3.88 -11.92
CA PHE A 215 -23.81 4.86 -10.96
C PHE A 215 -25.24 5.31 -11.23
N GLU A 216 -25.82 4.91 -12.35
CA GLU A 216 -27.21 5.23 -12.71
C GLU A 216 -28.20 4.55 -11.74
N CYS A 217 -28.92 5.37 -10.97
CA CYS A 217 -29.92 4.91 -10.01
C CYS A 217 -31.12 4.23 -10.69
N GLY A 218 -31.81 3.33 -9.98
CA GLY A 218 -33.07 2.74 -10.47
C GLY A 218 -32.93 1.75 -11.65
N THR A 219 -31.71 1.46 -12.08
CA THR A 219 -31.43 0.55 -13.21
C THR A 219 -31.29 -0.92 -12.82
N CYS A 220 -31.33 -1.22 -11.51
CA CYS A 220 -30.90 -2.51 -10.96
C CYS A 220 -32.02 -3.28 -10.23
N HIS A 221 -32.86 -2.59 -9.47
CA HIS A 221 -34.07 -3.15 -8.89
C HIS A 221 -35.26 -2.38 -9.44
N GLU A 222 -36.03 -3.01 -10.32
CA GLU A 222 -37.40 -2.53 -10.56
C GLU A 222 -38.10 -2.55 -9.20
N LEU A 223 -38.42 -1.37 -8.66
CA LEU A 223 -39.45 -1.27 -7.65
C LEU A 223 -40.73 -1.75 -8.34
N ARG A 224 -40.99 -3.06 -8.29
CA ARG A 224 -42.27 -3.62 -8.64
C ARG A 224 -43.27 -3.02 -7.66
N GLU A 225 -43.95 -1.96 -8.10
CA GLU A 225 -45.14 -1.47 -7.43
C GLU A 225 -46.09 -2.67 -7.25
N ARG A 226 -46.40 -2.98 -5.99
CA ARG A 226 -47.44 -3.91 -5.60
C ARG A 226 -48.57 -3.13 -4.96
#